data_AF-A3IPP8-F1
#
_entry.id   AF-A3IPP8-F1
#
_cell.length_a   1.000
_cell.length_b   1.000
_cell.length_c   1.000
_cell.angle_alpha   90.00
_cell.angle_beta   90.00
_cell.angle_gamma   90.00
#
_symmetry.space_group_name_H-M   'P 1'
#
loop_
_entity.id
_entity.type
_entity.pdbx_description
1 polymer ?
#
loop_
_entity_poly.entity_id
_entity_poly.type
_entity_poly.pdbx_seq_one_letter_code
_entity_poly.pdbx_strand_id
1 'polypeptide(L)' 'MQFQWNPDKARSNLQKHDVSFEEGVTVFGDPLAITISDPDHSVGECRLLTIGVSRTRKLLVVSHTERNN' A
#
# COMPACT_ATOMS: atom_id res chain seq x y z
N MET A 1 2.35 0.17 -13.76
CA MET A 1 1.61 1.01 -12.80
C MET A 1 2.49 2.18 -12.39
N GLN A 2 1.91 3.36 -12.19
CA GLN A 2 2.61 4.50 -11.60
C GLN A 2 2.15 4.64 -10.16
N PHE A 3 3.11 4.86 -9.25
CA PHE A 3 2.83 5.03 -7.82
C PHE A 3 3.23 6.43 -7.40
N GLN A 4 2.39 7.05 -6.58
CA GLN A 4 2.63 8.38 -6.05
C GLN A 4 2.25 8.41 -4.57
N TRP A 5 2.98 9.20 -3.80
CA TRP A 5 2.72 9.40 -2.39
C TRP A 5 3.23 10.75 -1.94
N ASN A 6 2.66 11.26 -0.84
CA ASN A 6 3.17 12.44 -0.19
C ASN A 6 4.49 12.09 0.55
N PRO A 7 5.57 12.89 0.40
CA PRO A 7 6.88 12.59 0.99
C PRO A 7 6.89 12.66 2.54
N ASP A 8 6.08 13.52 3.15
CA ASP A 8 5.94 13.57 4.62
C ASP A 8 5.20 12.34 5.15
N LYS A 9 4.23 11.84 4.38
CA LYS A 9 3.57 10.55 4.68
C LYS A 9 4.57 9.39 4.57
N ALA A 10 5.42 9.38 3.55
CA ALA A 10 6.45 8.34 3.38
C ALA A 10 7.44 8.34 4.56
N ARG A 11 7.92 9.52 4.99
CA ARG A 11 8.79 9.66 6.16
C ARG A 11 8.11 9.15 7.43
N SER A 12 6.87 9.54 7.65
CA SER A 12 6.08 9.11 8.81
C SER A 12 5.81 7.60 8.79
N ASN A 13 5.56 7.02 7.62
CA ASN A 13 5.33 5.58 7.45
C ASN A 13 6.58 4.78 7.81
N LEU A 14 7.74 5.21 7.29
CA LEU A 14 9.01 4.56 7.58
C LEU A 14 9.32 4.59 9.09
N GLN A 15 9.10 5.73 9.75
CA GLN A 15 9.31 5.84 11.20
C GLN A 15 8.35 4.96 12.01
N LYS A 16 7.10 4.81 11.58
CA LYS A 16 6.07 4.06 12.32
C LYS A 16 6.12 2.55 12.08
N HIS A 17 6.47 2.14 10.87
CA HIS A 17 6.27 0.76 10.41
C HIS A 17 7.56 0.07 9.96
N ASP A 18 8.68 0.79 9.89
CA ASP A 18 9.96 0.27 9.39
C ASP A 18 9.83 -0.38 7.98
N VAL A 19 8.97 0.24 7.17
CA VAL A 19 8.68 -0.15 5.79
C VAL A 19 8.58 1.13 4.96
N SER A 20 9.36 1.22 3.89
CA SER A 20 9.28 2.33 2.96
C SER A 20 8.17 2.10 1.93
N PHE A 21 7.69 3.15 1.27
CA PHE A 21 6.71 2.98 0.20
C PHE A 21 7.31 2.33 -1.04
N GLU A 22 8.60 2.53 -1.31
CA GLU A 22 9.34 1.82 -2.36
C GLU A 22 9.39 0.31 -2.12
N GLU A 23 9.42 -0.14 -0.86
CA GLU A 23 9.25 -1.54 -0.49
C GLU A 23 7.78 -1.95 -0.61
N GLY A 24 6.85 -1.15 -0.07
CA GLY A 24 5.42 -1.44 -0.09
C GLY A 24 4.87 -1.66 -1.51
N VAL A 25 5.31 -0.87 -2.49
CA VAL A 25 4.84 -1.04 -3.89
C VAL A 25 5.28 -2.36 -4.52
N THR A 26 6.25 -3.06 -3.94
CA THR A 26 6.68 -4.36 -4.47
C THR A 26 5.63 -5.45 -4.27
N VAL A 27 4.72 -5.26 -3.31
CA VAL A 27 3.59 -6.17 -3.04
C VAL A 27 2.68 -6.29 -4.28
N PHE A 28 2.53 -5.24 -5.09
CA PHE A 28 1.74 -5.30 -6.32
C PHE A 28 2.34 -6.21 -7.41
N GLY A 29 3.59 -6.65 -7.23
CA GLY A 29 4.23 -7.64 -8.08
C GLY A 29 4.14 -9.07 -7.56
N ASP A 30 3.58 -9.30 -6.37
CA ASP A 30 3.36 -10.64 -5.84
C ASP A 30 2.18 -11.31 -6.55
N PRO A 31 2.39 -12.45 -7.25
CA PRO A 31 1.32 -13.17 -7.93
C PRO A 31 0.20 -13.66 -7.02
N LEU A 32 0.46 -13.75 -5.71
CA LEU A 32 -0.49 -14.19 -4.69
C LEU A 32 -1.08 -13.03 -3.89
N ALA A 33 -0.80 -11.78 -4.27
CA ALA A 33 -1.37 -10.62 -3.60
C ALA A 33 -2.90 -10.59 -3.74
N ILE A 34 -3.57 -10.22 -2.66
CA ILE A 34 -5.03 -10.07 -2.61
C ILE A 34 -5.35 -8.62 -2.30
N THR A 35 -6.24 -8.03 -3.10
CA THR A 35 -6.78 -6.68 -2.86
C THR A 35 -8.22 -6.77 -2.39
N ILE A 36 -8.53 -6.12 -1.28
CA ILE A 36 -9.87 -6.01 -0.71
C ILE A 36 -10.25 -4.54 -0.54
N SER A 37 -11.55 -4.26 -0.55
CA SER A 37 -12.05 -2.97 -0.09
C SER A 37 -11.77 -2.83 1.41
N ASP A 38 -11.26 -1.68 1.83
CA ASP A 38 -11.06 -1.37 3.24
C ASP A 38 -12.43 -1.29 3.94
N PRO A 39 -12.81 -2.16 4.88
CA PRO A 39 -14.13 -2.11 5.50
C PRO A 39 -14.33 -0.91 6.44
N ASP A 40 -13.24 -0.29 6.92
CA ASP A 40 -13.27 0.82 7.90
C ASP A 40 -13.10 2.20 7.24
N HIS A 41 -13.21 2.31 5.92
CA HIS A 41 -13.03 3.59 5.24
C HIS A 41 -14.15 4.59 5.59
N SER A 42 -13.78 5.88 5.73
CA SER A 42 -14.75 6.96 5.92
C SER A 42 -15.66 7.10 4.70
N VAL A 43 -16.94 7.41 4.93
CA VAL A 43 -17.92 7.64 3.86
C VAL A 43 -17.39 8.70 2.88
N GLY A 44 -17.05 8.28 1.66
CA GLY A 44 -16.58 9.17 0.58
C GLY A 44 -15.15 8.91 0.06
N GLU A 45 -14.35 8.04 0.69
CA GLU A 45 -13.03 7.65 0.16
C GLU A 45 -12.94 6.14 -0.11
N CYS A 46 -12.88 5.73 -1.38
CA CYS A 46 -12.62 4.34 -1.75
C CYS A 46 -11.15 3.99 -1.49
N ARG A 47 -10.86 3.42 -0.31
CA ARG A 47 -9.55 2.87 0.02
C ARG A 47 -9.52 1.36 -0.20
N LEU A 48 -8.43 0.89 -0.77
CA LEU A 48 -8.15 -0.51 -1.02
C LEU A 48 -7.00 -0.96 -0.12
N LEU A 49 -7.08 -2.19 0.37
CA LEU A 49 -6.00 -2.86 1.09
C LEU A 49 -5.47 -3.98 0.21
N THR A 50 -4.18 -3.93 -0.12
CA THR A 50 -3.50 -5.03 -0.80
C THR A 50 -2.61 -5.76 0.21
N ILE A 51 -2.81 -7.06 0.34
CA ILE A 51 -2.06 -7.95 1.22
C ILE A 51 -1.19 -8.86 0.35
N GLY A 52 0.11 -8.92 0.62
CA GLY A 52 1.02 -9.79 -0.12
C GLY A 52 2.46 -9.69 0.38
N VAL A 53 3.35 -10.40 -0.28
CA VAL A 53 4.76 -10.51 0.10
C VAL A 53 5.60 -9.49 -0.67
N SER A 54 6.36 -8.68 0.05
CA SER A 54 7.30 -7.73 -0.54
C SER A 54 8.53 -8.42 -1.13
N ARG A 55 9.31 -7.68 -1.93
CA ARG A 55 10.59 -8.18 -2.48
C ARG A 55 11.62 -8.54 -1.40
N THR A 56 11.51 -7.96 -0.20
CA THR A 56 12.34 -8.29 0.97
C THR A 56 11.81 -9.48 1.78
N ARG A 57 10.76 -10.16 1.28
CA ARG A 57 10.07 -11.30 1.90
C ARG A 57 9.32 -10.98 3.20
N LYS A 58 8.85 -9.73 3.37
CA LYS A 58 7.92 -9.37 4.45
C LYS A 58 6.48 -9.52 3.96
N LEU A 59 5.60 -10.08 4.77
CA LEU A 59 4.15 -10.00 4.54
C LEU A 59 3.69 -8.59 4.93
N LEU A 60 3.11 -7.85 3.99
CA LEU A 60 2.69 -6.47 4.16
C LEU A 60 1.21 -6.28 3.86
N VAL A 61 0.62 -5.29 4.52
CA VAL A 61 -0.69 -4.73 4.17
C VAL A 61 -0.46 -3.31 3.67
N VAL A 62 -0.86 -3.03 2.43
CA VAL A 62 -0.66 -1.74 1.77
C VAL A 62 -2.02 -1.09 1.55
N SER A 63 -2.26 0.03 2.22
CA SER A 63 -3.44 0.87 1.99
C SER A 63 -3.17 1.84 0.84
N HIS A 64 -4.02 1.80 -0.19
CA HIS A 64 -3.88 2.64 -1.38
C HIS A 64 -5.23 3.08 -1.94
N THR A 65 -5.17 4.02 -2.88
CA THR A 65 -6.33 4.49 -3.66
C THR A 65 -5.96 4.39 -5.12
N GLU A 66 -6.81 3.75 -5.91
CA GLU A 66 -6.67 3.76 -7.37
C GLU A 66 -7.20 5.09 -7.90
N ARG A 67 -6.38 5.77 -8.70
CA ARG A 67 -6.82 6.93 -9.49
C ARG A 67 -6.76 6.53 -10.95
N ASN A 68 -7.93 6.34 -11.55
CA ASN A 68 -8.04 6.30 -13.00
C ASN A 68 -7.83 7.71 -13.50
N ASN A 69 -6.86 7.88 -14.39
CA ASN A 69 -6.74 9.09 -15.20
C ASN A 69 -7.38 8.82 -16.56
#